data_AF-A0A8C6K833-F1
#
_entry.id   AF-A0A8C6K833-F1
#
_cell.length_a   1.000
_cell.length_b   1.000
_cell.length_c   1.000
_cell.angle_alpha   90.00
_cell.angle_beta   90.00
_cell.angle_gamma   90.00
#
_symmetry.space_group_name_H-M   'P 1'
#
loop_
_entity.id
_entity.type
_entity.pdbx_description
1 polymer ?
#
loop_
_entity_poly.entity_id
_entity_poly.type
_entity_poly.pdbx_seq_one_letter_code
_entity_poly.pdbx_strand_id
1 'polypeptide(L)'
;MSTHKKGSVKKPAIARPHTLINGLTKEEVSKEQMEEHIAYLREELDREREERNYFQLERDKVATIHEITERKLKEVKAEIKVVQKATEDDKARHEVEIKVYKQKMKHLLCEHQNTISELTADRLLSAEVMQKNQDLLEAELRSKVKAAMVDVQDLDHKTHIEKLELVCVVQAEVKHEECLHLQQEELDDVFKSMTSKQELSWNNHINDLKEIHEKTLKDLAMTFNIKEECKKIEKLKVKNIFYSKQIFDHLIFNHLKWLIFDCHCKYPTLIEMCFKIPDVVILVLILFDLQLERDELSKSVPQRIQSVQDETEDVIRQLESKLQTLADRLEKTQAQLDAVLSAPNLDHTALTEVMNKAQVPLKHLTYIASVFKINTCFCLQENKWCPAMLPSRI
;
A
#
# COMPACT_ATOMS: atom_id res chain seq x y z
N MET A 1 74.09 -90.81 4.86
CA MET A 1 74.26 -92.06 5.64
C MET A 1 75.09 -93.02 4.82
N SER A 2 76.16 -93.52 5.44
CA SER A 2 77.01 -94.60 4.96
C SER A 2 76.16 -95.84 4.61
N THR A 3 76.60 -96.67 3.68
CA THR A 3 76.96 -98.08 3.94
C THR A 3 77.13 -98.91 2.65
N HIS A 4 78.38 -99.35 2.47
CA HIS A 4 78.81 -100.69 2.11
C HIS A 4 78.60 -101.30 0.70
N LYS A 5 79.74 -101.36 -0.01
CA LYS A 5 80.22 -102.56 -0.71
C LYS A 5 80.07 -103.83 0.16
N LYS A 6 79.40 -104.86 -0.37
CA LYS A 6 79.56 -106.29 -0.06
C LYS A 6 79.73 -106.97 -1.42
N GLY A 7 80.85 -107.60 -1.75
CA GLY A 7 81.44 -108.73 -1.06
C GLY A 7 81.17 -109.96 -1.92
N SER A 8 82.10 -110.26 -2.84
CA SER A 8 82.05 -111.43 -3.71
C SER A 8 82.19 -112.71 -2.88
N VAL A 9 81.12 -113.49 -2.78
CA VAL A 9 81.12 -114.83 -2.19
C VAL A 9 80.92 -115.84 -3.32
N LYS A 10 81.99 -116.57 -3.68
CA LYS A 10 81.91 -117.82 -4.45
C LYS A 10 81.23 -118.88 -3.58
N LYS A 11 80.09 -119.42 -4.02
CA LYS A 11 79.46 -120.64 -3.49
C LYS A 11 79.76 -121.83 -4.43
N PRO A 12 79.89 -123.06 -3.90
CA PRO A 12 80.31 -124.24 -4.65
C PRO A 12 79.22 -124.71 -5.62
N ALA A 13 79.64 -125.41 -6.69
CA ALA A 13 78.75 -126.03 -7.66
C ALA A 13 77.91 -127.12 -6.98
N ILE A 14 76.68 -126.78 -6.61
CA ILE A 14 75.65 -127.75 -6.24
C ILE A 14 75.20 -128.41 -7.54
N ALA A 15 75.28 -129.75 -7.59
CA ALA A 15 74.83 -130.56 -8.72
C ALA A 15 73.42 -130.12 -9.14
N ARG A 16 73.25 -129.81 -10.44
CA ARG A 16 71.96 -129.42 -10.99
C ARG A 16 70.96 -130.55 -10.71
N PRO A 17 69.80 -130.29 -10.09
CA PRO A 17 68.77 -131.30 -9.93
C PRO A 17 68.39 -131.86 -11.31
N HIS A 18 68.19 -133.18 -11.40
CA HIS A 18 67.71 -133.83 -12.63
C HIS A 18 66.43 -133.13 -13.07
N THR A 19 66.46 -132.54 -14.27
CA THR A 19 65.29 -131.85 -14.83
C THR A 19 64.28 -132.91 -15.25
N LEU A 20 63.26 -133.12 -14.43
CA LEU A 20 62.14 -134.01 -14.71
C LEU A 20 61.27 -133.36 -15.79
N ILE A 21 61.00 -134.09 -16.87
CA ILE A 21 60.04 -133.69 -17.90
C ILE A 21 58.73 -134.43 -17.59
N ASN A 22 57.71 -133.73 -17.11
CA ASN A 22 56.42 -134.30 -16.70
C ASN A 22 56.52 -135.55 -15.79
N GLY A 23 57.53 -135.60 -14.91
CA GLY A 23 57.71 -136.71 -13.97
C GLY A 23 58.50 -137.93 -14.48
N LEU A 24 59.03 -137.92 -15.72
CA LEU A 24 59.85 -138.98 -16.30
C LEU A 24 61.34 -138.61 -16.38
N THR A 25 62.21 -139.62 -16.33
CA THR A 25 63.66 -139.47 -16.50
C THR A 25 64.04 -139.35 -17.98
N LYS A 26 65.18 -138.72 -18.30
CA LYS A 26 65.65 -138.46 -19.68
C LYS A 26 65.77 -139.73 -20.54
N GLU A 27 65.84 -140.89 -19.92
CA GLU A 27 66.07 -142.19 -20.55
C GLU A 27 64.75 -142.92 -20.94
N GLU A 28 63.59 -142.47 -20.46
CA GLU A 28 62.28 -143.11 -20.68
C GLU A 28 61.37 -142.36 -21.67
N VAL A 29 61.78 -141.18 -22.13
CA VAL A 29 60.98 -140.30 -23.00
C VAL A 29 61.27 -140.62 -24.47
N SER A 30 60.26 -140.95 -25.27
CA SER A 30 60.42 -141.14 -26.72
C SER A 30 60.87 -139.84 -27.40
N LYS A 31 61.58 -139.93 -28.53
CA LYS A 31 62.04 -138.76 -29.30
C LYS A 31 60.89 -137.80 -29.63
N GLU A 32 59.74 -138.33 -30.03
CA GLU A 32 58.53 -137.56 -30.35
C GLU A 32 57.98 -136.83 -29.12
N GLN A 33 57.93 -137.48 -27.96
CA GLN A 33 57.48 -136.87 -26.70
C GLN A 33 58.44 -135.76 -26.22
N MET A 34 59.74 -135.90 -26.47
CA MET A 34 60.69 -134.81 -26.23
C MET A 34 60.49 -133.64 -27.18
N GLU A 35 60.24 -133.90 -28.47
CA GLU A 35 59.96 -132.86 -29.48
C GLU A 35 58.67 -132.09 -29.15
N GLU A 36 57.61 -132.79 -28.73
CA GLU A 36 56.37 -132.19 -28.24
C GLU A 36 56.59 -131.34 -26.98
N HIS A 37 57.35 -131.82 -25.99
CA HIS A 37 57.66 -131.04 -24.80
C HIS A 37 58.51 -129.80 -25.12
N ILE A 38 59.43 -129.90 -26.08
CA ILE A 38 60.19 -128.74 -26.60
C ILE A 38 59.25 -127.75 -27.28
N ALA A 39 58.29 -128.23 -28.08
CA ALA A 39 57.30 -127.38 -28.73
C ALA A 39 56.41 -126.67 -27.71
N TYR A 40 55.89 -127.40 -26.71
CA TYR A 40 55.10 -126.86 -25.61
C TYR A 40 55.87 -125.78 -24.83
N LEU A 41 57.13 -126.03 -24.46
CA LEU A 41 57.94 -125.05 -23.73
C LEU A 41 58.24 -123.81 -24.57
N ARG A 42 58.37 -123.92 -25.90
CA ARG A 42 58.53 -122.77 -26.79
C ARG A 42 57.25 -121.94 -26.86
N GLU A 43 56.12 -122.61 -26.99
CA GLU A 43 54.82 -121.95 -27.02
C GLU A 43 54.52 -121.25 -25.68
N GLU A 44 54.84 -121.89 -24.56
CA GLU A 44 54.74 -121.27 -23.22
C GLU A 44 55.68 -120.08 -23.08
N LEU A 45 56.92 -120.19 -23.57
CA LEU A 45 57.86 -119.07 -23.56
C LEU A 45 57.36 -117.89 -24.39
N ASP A 46 56.74 -118.16 -25.54
CA ASP A 46 56.19 -117.13 -26.43
C ASP A 46 54.92 -116.49 -25.84
N ARG A 47 54.01 -117.27 -25.24
CA ARG A 47 52.89 -116.74 -24.44
C ARG A 47 53.36 -115.82 -23.33
N GLU A 48 54.34 -116.27 -22.54
CA GLU A 48 54.94 -115.47 -21.47
C GLU A 48 55.63 -114.20 -21.98
N ARG A 49 56.16 -114.20 -23.21
CA ARG A 49 56.70 -112.99 -23.86
C ARG A 49 55.60 -112.03 -24.26
N GLU A 50 54.52 -112.53 -24.84
CA GLU A 50 53.34 -111.74 -25.22
C GLU A 50 52.68 -111.11 -23.99
N GLU A 51 52.51 -111.86 -22.90
CA GLU A 51 51.98 -111.35 -21.64
C GLU A 51 52.88 -110.26 -21.05
N ARG A 52 54.20 -110.49 -21.00
CA ARG A 52 55.14 -109.43 -20.55
C ARG A 52 55.06 -108.18 -21.42
N ASN A 53 54.91 -108.33 -22.74
CA ASN A 53 54.75 -107.20 -23.64
C ASN A 53 53.43 -106.45 -23.36
N TYR A 54 52.32 -107.18 -23.20
CA TYR A 54 51.03 -106.63 -22.84
C TYR A 54 51.08 -105.84 -21.52
N PHE A 55 51.62 -106.44 -20.45
CA PHE A 55 51.76 -105.76 -19.16
C PHE A 55 52.74 -104.59 -19.19
N GLN A 56 53.72 -104.57 -20.09
CA GLN A 56 54.57 -103.41 -20.30
C GLN A 56 53.77 -102.26 -20.94
N LEU A 57 53.02 -102.53 -22.01
CA LEU A 57 52.17 -101.53 -22.67
C LEU A 57 51.12 -100.96 -21.71
N GLU A 58 50.48 -101.80 -20.90
CA GLU A 58 49.52 -101.33 -19.90
C GLU A 58 50.18 -100.47 -18.82
N ARG A 59 51.39 -100.83 -18.35
CA ARG A 59 52.16 -99.98 -17.43
C ARG A 59 52.50 -98.63 -18.05
N ASP A 60 52.94 -98.59 -19.31
CA ASP A 60 53.31 -97.36 -20.00
C ASP A 60 52.07 -96.45 -20.24
N LYS A 61 50.91 -97.05 -20.55
CA LYS A 61 49.62 -96.32 -20.63
C LYS A 61 49.25 -95.71 -19.28
N VAL A 62 49.32 -96.48 -18.20
CA VAL A 62 49.00 -96.00 -16.85
C VAL A 62 49.98 -94.89 -16.43
N ALA A 63 51.28 -95.02 -16.71
CA ALA A 63 52.27 -94.00 -16.44
C ALA A 63 51.98 -92.70 -17.20
N THR A 64 51.67 -92.79 -18.51
CA THR A 64 51.34 -91.62 -19.34
C THR A 64 50.07 -90.91 -18.83
N ILE A 65 49.03 -91.67 -18.49
CA ILE A 65 47.80 -91.11 -17.92
C ILE A 65 48.08 -90.43 -16.57
N HIS A 66 48.91 -91.04 -15.73
CA HIS A 66 49.30 -90.47 -14.44
C HIS A 66 50.04 -89.14 -14.61
N GLU A 67 51.04 -89.08 -15.50
CA GLU A 67 51.80 -87.85 -15.79
C GLU A 67 50.90 -86.73 -16.34
N ILE A 68 49.99 -87.06 -17.27
CA ILE A 68 49.02 -86.10 -17.81
C ILE A 68 48.11 -85.57 -16.70
N THR A 69 47.61 -86.45 -15.84
CA THR A 69 46.70 -86.08 -14.75
C THR A 69 47.41 -85.22 -13.71
N GLU A 70 48.66 -85.55 -13.37
CA GLU A 70 49.45 -84.76 -12.43
C GLU A 70 49.74 -83.35 -12.98
N ARG A 71 50.08 -83.24 -14.27
CA ARG A 71 50.28 -81.95 -14.94
C ARG A 71 49.01 -81.10 -14.92
N LYS A 72 47.87 -81.68 -15.31
CA LYS A 72 46.57 -81.00 -15.27
C LYS A 72 46.18 -80.58 -13.85
N LEU A 73 46.45 -81.42 -12.86
CA LEU A 73 46.21 -81.09 -11.47
C LEU A 73 47.06 -79.89 -11.01
N LYS A 74 48.33 -79.83 -11.42
CA LYS A 74 49.22 -78.69 -11.13
C LYS A 74 48.73 -77.41 -11.82
N GLU A 75 48.29 -77.50 -13.07
CA GLU A 75 47.74 -76.38 -13.85
C GLU A 75 46.47 -75.82 -13.20
N VAL A 76 45.46 -76.64 -12.94
CA VAL A 76 44.22 -76.22 -12.27
C VAL A 76 44.50 -75.65 -10.87
N LYS A 77 45.44 -76.24 -10.12
CA LYS A 77 45.86 -75.67 -8.81
C LYS A 77 46.51 -74.30 -8.96
N ALA A 78 47.27 -74.05 -10.03
CA ALA A 78 47.86 -72.75 -10.29
C ALA A 78 46.79 -71.74 -10.70
N GLU A 79 45.85 -72.12 -11.57
CA GLU A 79 44.71 -71.28 -11.97
C GLU A 79 43.85 -70.87 -10.77
N ILE A 80 43.52 -71.82 -9.88
CA ILE A 80 42.79 -71.52 -8.65
C ILE A 80 43.51 -70.47 -7.81
N LYS A 81 44.84 -70.60 -7.63
CA LYS A 81 45.63 -69.61 -6.87
C LYS A 81 45.62 -68.22 -7.52
N VAL A 82 45.68 -68.16 -8.85
CA VAL A 82 45.59 -66.90 -9.59
C VAL A 82 44.24 -66.24 -9.37
N VAL A 83 43.14 -66.98 -9.51
CA VAL A 83 41.78 -66.46 -9.31
C VAL A 83 41.53 -66.05 -7.85
N GLN A 84 42.04 -66.82 -6.89
CA GLN A 84 41.97 -66.48 -5.47
C GLN A 84 42.67 -65.15 -5.20
N LYS A 85 43.91 -64.97 -5.69
CA LYS A 85 44.65 -63.73 -5.54
C LYS A 85 43.93 -62.55 -6.22
N ALA A 86 43.42 -62.72 -7.44
CA ALA A 86 42.65 -61.67 -8.11
C ALA A 86 41.40 -61.28 -7.29
N THR A 87 40.70 -62.26 -6.71
CA THR A 87 39.54 -62.01 -5.85
C THR A 87 39.92 -61.25 -4.57
N GLU A 88 41.07 -61.55 -3.98
CA GLU A 88 41.60 -60.83 -2.81
C GLU A 88 41.99 -59.38 -3.18
N ASP A 89 42.68 -59.18 -4.29
CA ASP A 89 43.05 -57.87 -4.81
C ASP A 89 41.80 -57.02 -5.12
N ASP A 90 40.75 -57.62 -5.69
CA ASP A 90 39.47 -56.95 -5.97
C ASP A 90 38.75 -56.52 -4.68
N LYS A 91 38.71 -57.40 -3.67
CA LYS A 91 38.16 -57.07 -2.34
C LYS A 91 38.92 -55.92 -1.69
N ALA A 92 40.25 -55.91 -1.78
CA ALA A 92 41.07 -54.83 -1.25
C ALA A 92 40.79 -53.49 -1.96
N ARG A 93 40.63 -53.50 -3.29
CA ARG A 93 40.24 -52.29 -4.05
C ARG A 93 38.87 -51.78 -3.63
N HIS A 94 37.86 -52.66 -3.54
CA HIS A 94 36.53 -52.27 -3.11
C HIS A 94 36.52 -51.72 -1.67
N GLU A 95 37.31 -52.28 -0.75
CA GLU A 95 37.41 -51.74 0.61
C GLU A 95 37.96 -50.30 0.61
N VAL A 96 38.97 -50.02 -0.22
CA VAL A 96 39.51 -48.66 -0.39
C VAL A 96 38.47 -47.72 -1.01
N GLU A 97 37.75 -48.16 -2.04
CA GLU A 97 36.67 -47.37 -2.67
C GLU A 97 35.59 -46.98 -1.64
N ILE A 98 35.14 -47.94 -0.82
CA ILE A 98 34.16 -47.69 0.24
C ILE A 98 34.68 -46.63 1.22
N LYS A 99 35.97 -46.71 1.63
CA LYS A 99 36.59 -45.70 2.51
C LYS A 99 36.63 -44.33 1.85
N VAL A 100 36.98 -44.25 0.56
CA VAL A 100 36.98 -42.99 -0.21
C VAL A 100 35.57 -42.41 -0.31
N TYR A 101 34.56 -43.21 -0.65
CA TYR A 101 33.17 -42.75 -0.72
C TYR A 101 32.66 -42.26 0.65
N LYS A 102 33.00 -42.97 1.73
CA LYS A 102 32.69 -42.52 3.09
C LYS A 102 33.33 -41.17 3.42
N GLN A 103 34.58 -40.96 3.01
CA GLN A 103 35.27 -39.68 3.20
C GLN A 103 34.66 -38.56 2.34
N LYS A 104 34.33 -38.84 1.08
CA LYS A 104 33.62 -37.90 0.19
C LYS A 104 32.28 -37.46 0.77
N MET A 105 31.50 -38.40 1.30
CA MET A 105 30.22 -38.10 1.95
C MET A 105 30.42 -37.19 3.17
N LYS A 106 31.42 -37.48 4.03
CA LYS A 106 31.75 -36.62 5.17
C LYS A 106 32.15 -35.20 4.75
N HIS A 107 32.98 -35.09 3.70
CA HIS A 107 33.40 -33.80 3.18
C HIS A 107 32.21 -33.00 2.64
N LEU A 108 31.37 -33.62 1.81
CA LEU A 108 30.18 -32.99 1.24
C LEU A 108 29.22 -32.50 2.34
N LEU A 109 28.98 -33.32 3.38
CA LEU A 109 28.16 -32.90 4.53
C LEU A 109 28.76 -31.71 5.28
N CYS A 110 30.09 -31.69 5.46
CA CYS A 110 30.79 -30.57 6.08
C CYS A 110 30.67 -29.30 5.22
N GLU A 111 30.86 -29.40 3.91
CA GLU A 111 30.72 -28.28 2.97
C GLU A 111 29.30 -27.71 2.99
N HIS A 112 28.28 -28.56 2.94
CA HIS A 112 26.89 -28.11 3.05
C HIS A 112 26.62 -27.43 4.39
N GLN A 113 27.11 -27.99 5.50
CA GLN A 113 26.94 -27.38 6.81
C GLN A 113 27.62 -26.01 6.90
N ASN A 114 28.84 -25.87 6.36
CA ASN A 114 29.55 -24.60 6.32
C ASN A 114 28.79 -23.56 5.47
N THR A 115 28.31 -23.97 4.30
CA THR A 115 27.52 -23.10 3.41
C THR A 115 26.25 -22.61 4.10
N ILE A 116 25.53 -23.50 4.80
CA ILE A 116 24.33 -23.13 5.57
C ILE A 116 24.69 -22.14 6.69
N SER A 117 25.80 -22.38 7.40
CA SER A 117 26.28 -21.48 8.45
C SER A 117 26.65 -20.09 7.92
N GLU A 118 27.35 -20.01 6.79
CA GLU A 118 27.69 -18.75 6.12
C GLU A 118 26.44 -17.99 5.67
N LEU A 119 25.53 -18.65 4.94
CA LEU A 119 24.26 -18.04 4.52
C LEU A 119 23.40 -17.57 5.69
N THR A 120 23.41 -18.31 6.80
CA THR A 120 22.70 -17.91 8.02
C THR A 120 23.33 -16.66 8.65
N ALA A 121 24.67 -16.59 8.70
CA ALA A 121 25.38 -15.43 9.19
C ALA A 121 25.13 -14.20 8.31
N ASP A 122 25.21 -14.34 6.99
CA ASP A 122 24.90 -13.27 6.03
C ASP A 122 23.47 -12.76 6.18
N ARG A 123 22.51 -13.68 6.36
CA ARG A 123 21.11 -13.33 6.62
C ARG A 123 20.95 -12.50 7.90
N LEU A 124 21.64 -12.88 8.98
CA LEU A 124 21.60 -12.16 10.25
C LEU A 124 22.25 -10.78 10.14
N LEU A 125 23.42 -10.69 9.49
CA LEU A 125 24.10 -9.42 9.24
C LEU A 125 23.24 -8.48 8.39
N SER A 126 22.63 -8.99 7.31
CA SER A 126 21.71 -8.21 6.49
C SER A 126 20.51 -7.71 7.29
N ALA A 127 19.94 -8.55 8.16
CA ALA A 127 18.83 -8.15 9.02
C ALA A 127 19.25 -7.07 10.04
N GLU A 128 20.44 -7.20 10.63
CA GLU A 128 20.98 -6.20 11.56
C GLU A 128 21.22 -4.84 10.86
N VAL A 129 21.78 -4.85 9.66
CA VAL A 129 21.97 -3.63 8.86
C VAL A 129 20.62 -2.99 8.51
N MET A 130 19.64 -3.78 8.10
CA MET A 130 18.29 -3.28 7.81
C MET A 130 17.64 -2.68 9.07
N GLN A 131 17.78 -3.34 10.23
CA GLN A 131 17.26 -2.82 11.49
C GLN A 131 17.91 -1.49 11.87
N LYS A 132 19.25 -1.39 11.79
CA LYS A 132 19.97 -0.14 12.06
C LYS A 132 19.51 1.00 11.14
N ASN A 133 19.32 0.72 9.85
CA ASN A 133 18.83 1.72 8.90
C ASN A 133 17.40 2.16 9.23
N GLN A 134 16.53 1.22 9.61
CA GLN A 134 15.17 1.52 10.06
C GLN A 134 15.18 2.40 11.31
N ASP A 135 15.99 2.07 12.31
CA ASP A 135 16.11 2.83 13.56
C ASP A 135 16.59 4.27 13.29
N LEU A 136 17.56 4.44 12.38
CA LEU A 136 18.05 5.76 11.95
C LEU A 136 16.95 6.58 11.27
N LEU A 137 16.20 5.97 10.34
CA LEU A 137 15.12 6.64 9.63
C LEU A 137 13.98 7.03 10.59
N GLU A 138 13.62 6.15 11.53
CA GLU A 138 12.64 6.45 12.57
C GLU A 138 13.09 7.59 13.48
N ALA A 139 14.37 7.63 13.86
CA ALA A 139 14.92 8.73 14.65
C ALA A 139 14.87 10.06 13.89
N GLU A 140 15.23 10.05 12.60
CA GLU A 140 15.15 11.24 11.74
C GLU A 140 13.70 11.74 11.58
N LEU A 141 12.75 10.83 11.32
CA LEU A 141 11.33 11.14 11.24
C LEU A 141 10.81 11.72 12.55
N ARG A 142 11.15 11.11 13.70
CA ARG A 142 10.77 11.63 15.02
C ARG A 142 11.33 13.04 15.26
N SER A 143 12.55 13.32 14.80
CA SER A 143 13.14 14.66 14.88
C SER A 143 12.37 15.67 14.03
N LYS A 144 12.10 15.34 12.76
CA LYS A 144 11.33 16.19 11.83
C LYS A 144 9.90 16.46 12.34
N VAL A 145 9.23 15.45 12.88
CA VAL A 145 7.90 15.60 13.48
C VAL A 145 7.93 16.56 14.68
N LYS A 146 8.94 16.45 15.56
CA LYS A 146 9.09 17.39 16.69
C LYS A 146 9.33 18.82 16.20
N ALA A 147 10.18 19.01 15.19
CA ALA A 147 10.41 20.33 14.61
C ALA A 147 9.12 20.94 14.04
N ALA A 148 8.39 20.18 13.23
CA ALA A 148 7.11 20.62 12.68
C ALA A 148 6.06 20.91 13.76
N MET A 149 6.02 20.16 14.86
CA MET A 149 5.14 20.46 16.00
C MET A 149 5.48 21.82 16.64
N VAL A 150 6.76 22.14 16.79
CA VAL A 150 7.19 23.45 17.31
C VAL A 150 6.77 24.55 16.34
N ASP A 151 6.98 24.36 15.04
CA ASP A 151 6.56 25.35 14.03
C ASP A 151 5.04 25.61 14.06
N VAL A 152 4.23 24.55 14.24
CA VAL A 152 2.77 24.68 14.40
C VAL A 152 2.41 25.44 15.67
N GLN A 153 3.07 25.14 16.81
CA GLN A 153 2.86 25.86 18.06
C GLN A 153 3.24 27.35 17.94
N ASP A 154 4.33 27.66 17.25
CA ASP A 154 4.76 29.04 17.02
C ASP A 154 3.78 29.81 16.13
N LEU A 155 3.21 29.16 15.11
CA LEU A 155 2.13 29.73 14.30
C LEU A 155 0.84 29.96 15.10
N ASP A 156 0.45 29.03 15.97
CA ASP A 156 -0.70 29.17 16.86
C ASP A 156 -0.48 30.33 17.85
N HIS A 157 0.70 30.41 18.47
CA HIS A 157 1.08 31.52 19.34
C HIS A 157 1.05 32.85 18.60
N LYS A 158 1.63 32.92 17.40
CA LYS A 158 1.60 34.13 16.56
C LYS A 158 0.17 34.55 16.23
N THR A 159 -0.68 33.61 15.82
CA THR A 159 -2.10 33.86 15.53
C THR A 159 -2.84 34.35 16.78
N HIS A 160 -2.51 33.82 17.96
CA HIS A 160 -3.10 34.25 19.21
C HIS A 160 -2.66 35.67 19.61
N ILE A 161 -1.38 36.01 19.39
CA ILE A 161 -0.84 37.36 19.58
C ILE A 161 -1.55 38.34 18.65
N GLU A 162 -1.63 38.05 17.34
CA GLU A 162 -2.33 38.91 16.37
C GLU A 162 -3.81 39.15 16.75
N LYS A 163 -4.50 38.11 17.25
CA LYS A 163 -5.87 38.25 17.77
C LYS A 163 -5.93 39.13 19.02
N LEU A 164 -5.02 38.96 19.98
CA LEU A 164 -4.97 39.78 21.19
C LEU A 164 -4.65 41.24 20.87
N GLU A 165 -3.72 41.49 19.94
CA GLU A 165 -3.40 42.83 19.45
C GLU A 165 -4.63 43.50 18.83
N LEU A 166 -5.38 42.79 17.97
CA LEU A 166 -6.62 43.30 17.39
C LEU A 166 -7.67 43.64 18.46
N VAL A 167 -7.87 42.76 19.45
CA VAL A 167 -8.80 43.02 20.56
C VAL A 167 -8.37 44.25 21.36
N CYS A 168 -7.08 44.41 21.67
CA CYS A 168 -6.55 45.58 22.36
C CYS A 168 -6.77 46.87 21.56
N VAL A 169 -6.56 46.85 20.25
CA VAL A 169 -6.80 48.01 19.37
C VAL A 169 -8.28 48.38 19.36
N VAL A 170 -9.17 47.42 19.09
CA VAL A 170 -10.63 47.67 19.09
C VAL A 170 -11.09 48.18 20.46
N GLN A 171 -10.58 47.60 21.55
CA GLN A 171 -10.94 48.04 22.89
C GLN A 171 -10.41 49.45 23.20
N ALA A 172 -9.24 49.82 22.67
CA ALA A 172 -8.71 51.19 22.78
C ALA A 172 -9.52 52.18 21.93
N GLU A 173 -9.96 51.80 20.73
CA GLU A 173 -10.84 52.60 19.87
C GLU A 173 -12.18 52.87 20.54
N VAL A 174 -12.85 51.84 21.07
CA VAL A 174 -14.11 51.98 21.82
C VAL A 174 -13.92 52.92 23.01
N LYS A 175 -12.86 52.74 23.81
CA LYS A 175 -12.56 53.64 24.94
C LYS A 175 -12.26 55.06 24.50
N HIS A 176 -11.61 55.25 23.35
CA HIS A 176 -11.35 56.58 22.81
C HIS A 176 -12.66 57.26 22.40
N GLU A 177 -13.56 56.54 21.75
CA GLU A 177 -14.87 57.04 21.34
C GLU A 177 -15.79 57.34 22.53
N GLU A 178 -15.80 56.49 23.56
CA GLU A 178 -16.46 56.77 24.84
C GLU A 178 -15.91 58.04 25.51
N CYS A 179 -14.59 58.24 25.49
CA CYS A 179 -13.96 59.43 26.04
C CYS A 179 -14.30 60.69 25.26
N LEU A 180 -14.33 60.63 23.93
CA LEU A 180 -14.75 61.73 23.06
C LEU A 180 -16.22 62.09 23.32
N HIS A 181 -17.11 61.09 23.45
CA HIS A 181 -18.52 61.33 23.76
C HIS A 181 -18.71 62.01 25.12
N LEU A 182 -18.01 61.56 26.16
CA LEU A 182 -18.06 62.19 27.49
C LEU A 182 -17.59 63.64 27.45
N GLN A 183 -16.50 63.94 26.74
CA GLN A 183 -16.02 65.32 26.58
C GLN A 183 -17.03 66.20 25.84
N GLN A 184 -17.72 65.65 24.85
CA GLN A 184 -18.73 66.37 24.09
C GLN A 184 -19.99 66.64 24.91
N GLU A 185 -20.42 65.67 25.72
CA GLU A 185 -21.52 65.83 26.67
C GLU A 185 -21.19 66.88 27.75
N GLU A 186 -19.98 66.85 28.33
CA GLU A 186 -19.51 67.89 29.25
C GLU A 186 -19.52 69.28 28.62
N LEU A 187 -19.08 69.40 27.37
CA LEU A 187 -19.07 70.66 26.64
C LEU A 187 -20.49 71.18 26.39
N ASP A 188 -21.40 70.30 25.97
CA ASP A 188 -22.81 70.64 25.75
C ASP A 188 -23.50 71.06 27.06
N ASP A 189 -23.21 70.39 28.17
CA ASP A 189 -23.76 70.76 29.49
C ASP A 189 -23.22 72.09 29.99
N VAL A 190 -21.94 72.39 29.74
CA VAL A 190 -21.36 73.73 29.99
C VAL A 190 -22.06 74.79 29.13
N PHE A 191 -22.26 74.53 27.83
CA PHE A 191 -23.00 75.44 26.94
C PHE A 191 -24.43 75.67 27.42
N LYS A 192 -25.18 74.61 27.73
CA LYS A 192 -26.55 74.70 28.29
C LYS A 192 -26.58 75.52 29.58
N SER A 193 -25.61 75.30 30.48
CA SER A 193 -25.51 76.03 31.76
C SER A 193 -25.23 77.52 31.52
N MET A 194 -24.34 77.84 30.59
CA MET A 194 -24.01 79.21 30.22
C MET A 194 -25.21 79.93 29.59
N THR A 195 -25.90 79.28 28.65
CA THR A 195 -27.14 79.79 28.05
C THR A 195 -28.21 80.02 29.11
N SER A 196 -28.44 79.06 30.02
CA SER A 196 -29.41 79.20 31.10
C SER A 196 -29.09 80.37 32.04
N LYS A 197 -27.81 80.58 32.38
CA LYS A 197 -27.38 81.74 33.18
C LYS A 197 -27.65 83.06 32.45
N GLN A 198 -27.38 83.10 31.16
CA GLN A 198 -27.59 84.29 30.34
C GLN A 198 -29.08 84.60 30.17
N GLU A 199 -29.92 83.58 29.93
CA GLU A 199 -31.38 83.70 29.93
C GLU A 199 -31.90 84.21 31.27
N LEU A 200 -31.40 83.69 32.39
CA LEU A 200 -31.80 84.12 33.73
C LEU A 200 -31.39 85.58 34.00
N SER A 201 -30.21 85.99 33.52
CA SER A 201 -29.76 87.38 33.58
C SER A 201 -30.64 88.31 32.73
N TRP A 202 -30.99 87.92 31.50
CA TRP A 202 -31.93 88.66 30.65
C TRP A 202 -33.31 88.75 31.29
N ASN A 203 -33.82 87.66 31.87
CA ASN A 203 -35.11 87.63 32.57
C ASN A 203 -35.11 88.55 33.79
N ASN A 204 -34.03 88.56 34.59
CA ASN A 204 -33.88 89.49 35.70
C ASN A 204 -33.83 90.93 35.21
N HIS A 205 -33.04 91.24 34.19
CA HIS A 205 -32.98 92.59 33.62
C HIS A 205 -34.33 93.06 33.08
N ILE A 206 -35.08 92.18 32.41
CA ILE A 206 -36.45 92.42 31.97
C ILE A 206 -37.37 92.69 33.16
N ASN A 207 -37.25 91.93 34.25
CA ASN A 207 -38.04 92.14 35.46
C ASN A 207 -37.70 93.46 36.17
N ASP A 208 -36.42 93.81 36.29
CA ASP A 208 -35.98 95.11 36.83
C ASP A 208 -36.53 96.26 35.98
N LEU A 209 -36.48 96.13 34.64
CA LEU A 209 -37.09 97.10 33.72
C LEU A 209 -38.61 97.19 33.92
N LYS A 210 -39.29 96.05 34.09
CA LYS A 210 -40.73 96.02 34.38
C LYS A 210 -41.03 96.71 35.71
N GLU A 211 -40.25 96.49 36.75
CA GLU A 211 -40.45 97.12 38.06
C GLU A 211 -40.15 98.62 38.00
N ILE A 212 -39.10 99.05 37.29
CA ILE A 212 -38.82 100.47 37.02
C ILE A 212 -39.98 101.08 36.22
N HIS A 213 -40.50 100.40 35.20
CA HIS A 213 -41.69 100.85 34.47
C HIS A 213 -42.92 100.94 35.37
N GLU A 214 -43.16 99.97 36.24
CA GLU A 214 -44.30 99.98 37.14
C GLU A 214 -44.17 101.06 38.23
N LYS A 215 -42.96 101.30 38.70
CA LYS A 215 -42.63 102.37 39.64
C LYS A 215 -42.72 103.75 38.99
N THR A 216 -42.19 103.94 37.79
CA THR A 216 -42.36 105.19 37.03
C THR A 216 -43.82 105.42 36.67
N LEU A 217 -44.61 104.39 36.35
CA LEU A 217 -46.05 104.51 36.18
C LEU A 217 -46.76 104.89 37.49
N LYS A 218 -46.36 104.33 38.64
CA LYS A 218 -46.87 104.72 39.98
C LYS A 218 -46.45 106.15 40.36
N ASP A 219 -45.22 106.55 40.09
CA ASP A 219 -44.69 107.88 40.35
C ASP A 219 -45.32 108.94 39.41
N LEU A 220 -45.57 108.59 38.15
CA LEU A 220 -46.34 109.39 37.20
C LEU A 220 -47.81 109.51 37.63
N ALA A 221 -48.38 108.46 38.23
CA ALA A 221 -49.73 108.48 38.82
C ALA A 221 -49.81 109.31 40.13
N MET A 222 -48.70 109.47 40.87
CA MET A 222 -48.63 110.35 42.05
C MET A 222 -48.29 111.81 41.75
N THR A 223 -47.73 112.12 40.57
CA THR A 223 -47.34 113.49 40.16
C THR A 223 -48.28 114.11 39.13
N PHE A 224 -49.36 113.42 38.75
CA PHE A 224 -50.35 113.97 37.83
C PHE A 224 -51.78 113.72 38.32
N ASN A 225 -52.30 114.73 39.03
CA ASN A 225 -53.71 114.91 39.35
C ASN A 225 -54.52 115.22 38.08
N ILE A 226 -54.65 114.26 37.15
CA ILE A 226 -55.57 114.38 36.01
C ILE A 226 -56.98 113.95 36.41
N LYS A 227 -57.50 114.52 37.49
CA LYS A 227 -58.95 114.64 37.66
C LYS A 227 -59.47 116.03 37.28
N GLU A 228 -58.58 116.97 36.94
CA GLU A 228 -58.94 118.39 36.72
C GLU A 228 -58.65 118.93 35.30
N GLU A 229 -58.07 118.15 34.36
CA GLU A 229 -57.78 118.62 32.98
C GLU A 229 -58.46 117.79 31.86
N CYS A 230 -59.29 116.80 32.19
CA CYS A 230 -60.12 116.07 31.20
C CYS A 230 -61.48 116.74 30.89
N LYS A 231 -61.67 118.02 31.24
CA LYS A 231 -62.88 118.82 30.90
C LYS A 231 -62.68 119.84 29.76
N LYS A 232 -61.51 119.87 29.11
CA LYS A 232 -61.20 120.82 28.02
C LYS A 232 -60.92 120.19 26.64
N ILE A 233 -60.99 118.86 26.50
CA ILE A 233 -60.78 118.15 25.22
C ILE A 233 -62.06 117.40 24.80
N GLU A 234 -63.22 118.07 24.89
CA GLU A 234 -64.50 117.60 24.31
C GLU A 234 -65.28 118.75 23.65
N LYS A 235 -64.59 119.82 23.25
CA LYS A 235 -65.12 120.89 22.41
C LYS A 235 -64.02 121.45 21.53
N LEU A 236 -63.60 120.70 20.51
CA LEU A 236 -63.12 121.23 19.22
C LEU A 236 -62.91 120.10 18.21
N LYS A 237 -63.84 120.03 17.24
CA LYS A 237 -63.76 119.44 15.89
C LYS A 237 -63.87 117.90 15.78
N VAL A 238 -65.04 117.30 15.60
CA VAL A 238 -65.98 117.42 14.45
C VAL A 238 -65.74 118.61 13.50
N LYS A 239 -64.79 118.45 12.58
CA LYS A 239 -64.91 118.82 11.14
C LYS A 239 -63.65 118.37 10.38
N ASN A 240 -63.42 117.06 10.35
CA ASN A 240 -62.90 116.40 9.16
C ASN A 240 -63.74 115.13 8.98
N ILE A 241 -64.93 115.35 8.43
CA ILE A 241 -65.82 114.30 7.93
C ILE A 241 -65.67 114.36 6.41
N PHE A 242 -65.65 113.18 5.78
CA PHE A 242 -66.21 112.84 4.46
C PHE A 242 -65.21 112.19 3.47
N TYR A 243 -65.61 111.02 2.96
CA TYR A 243 -64.92 110.03 2.10
C TYR A 243 -63.97 109.06 2.85
N SER A 244 -64.26 107.77 3.06
CA SER A 244 -65.31 106.90 2.52
C SER A 244 -65.73 105.83 3.55
N LYS A 245 -66.98 105.92 3.99
CA LYS A 245 -67.81 104.77 4.38
C LYS A 245 -69.00 104.77 3.44
N GLN A 246 -68.81 104.18 2.27
CA GLN A 246 -69.89 103.74 1.40
C GLN A 246 -69.31 102.62 0.55
N ILE A 247 -70.03 101.49 0.51
CA ILE A 247 -69.69 100.20 -0.12
C ILE A 247 -68.91 99.28 0.85
N PHE A 248 -69.39 98.13 1.32
CA PHE A 248 -70.69 97.47 1.23
C PHE A 248 -70.62 96.21 2.12
N ASP A 249 -70.97 96.29 3.41
CA ASP A 249 -71.16 95.11 4.27
C ASP A 249 -72.49 94.39 3.99
N HIS A 250 -72.84 94.20 2.71
CA HIS A 250 -73.97 93.34 2.34
C HIS A 250 -73.86 92.79 0.91
N LEU A 251 -72.71 92.22 0.54
CA LEU A 251 -72.61 91.30 -0.60
C LEU A 251 -71.29 90.54 -0.41
N ILE A 252 -71.25 89.41 0.30
CA ILE A 252 -71.39 88.05 -0.27
C ILE A 252 -70.34 87.23 0.52
N PHE A 253 -70.59 86.48 1.60
CA PHE A 253 -71.70 85.58 1.96
C PHE A 253 -72.23 84.67 0.82
N ASN A 254 -71.78 84.84 -0.43
CA ASN A 254 -71.98 83.89 -1.54
C ASN A 254 -70.71 83.57 -2.37
N HIS A 255 -69.49 83.84 -1.89
CA HIS A 255 -68.27 83.28 -2.51
C HIS A 255 -67.65 82.13 -1.68
N LEU A 256 -68.06 81.99 -0.41
CA LEU A 256 -67.91 80.76 0.39
C LEU A 256 -68.93 79.66 0.00
N LYS A 257 -69.75 79.89 -1.04
CA LYS A 257 -70.76 78.94 -1.55
C LYS A 257 -70.42 78.35 -2.92
N TRP A 258 -69.34 78.80 -3.58
CA TRP A 258 -68.92 78.30 -4.90
C TRP A 258 -67.64 77.44 -4.86
N LEU A 259 -66.70 77.69 -3.92
CA LEU A 259 -65.50 76.84 -3.77
C LEU A 259 -65.70 75.59 -2.90
N ILE A 260 -66.83 75.50 -2.18
CA ILE A 260 -67.23 74.33 -1.38
C ILE A 260 -68.15 73.37 -2.20
N PHE A 261 -68.65 73.79 -3.37
CA PHE A 261 -69.53 72.97 -4.22
C PHE A 261 -68.79 72.17 -5.31
N ASP A 262 -67.59 72.58 -5.74
CA ASP A 262 -66.92 71.95 -6.90
C ASP A 262 -65.91 70.84 -6.57
N CYS A 263 -65.39 70.76 -5.33
CA CYS A 263 -64.44 69.69 -4.96
C CYS A 263 -65.06 68.53 -4.15
N HIS A 264 -66.34 68.61 -3.72
CA HIS A 264 -66.98 67.53 -2.96
C HIS A 264 -67.90 66.60 -3.77
N CYS A 265 -68.05 66.82 -5.09
CA CYS A 265 -69.01 66.08 -5.92
C CYS A 265 -68.40 65.26 -7.07
N LYS A 266 -67.15 64.80 -6.95
CA LYS A 266 -66.69 63.60 -7.70
C LYS A 266 -65.88 62.57 -6.91
N TYR A 267 -65.65 62.74 -5.60
CA TYR A 267 -65.23 61.59 -4.76
C TYR A 267 -66.26 60.46 -4.96
N PRO A 268 -65.89 59.17 -5.10
CA PRO A 268 -65.35 58.45 -3.94
C PRO A 268 -64.61 57.12 -4.23
N THR A 269 -63.30 57.06 -4.02
CA THR A 269 -62.61 55.84 -3.51
C THR A 269 -61.23 56.31 -3.09
N LEU A 270 -61.05 56.62 -1.79
CA LEU A 270 -60.45 55.70 -0.83
C LEU A 270 -59.03 55.27 -1.21
N ILE A 271 -58.10 55.72 -0.36
CA ILE A 271 -56.85 55.05 -0.02
C ILE A 271 -55.74 55.21 -1.07
N GLU A 272 -54.97 56.29 -0.91
CA GLU A 272 -53.52 56.36 -1.17
C GLU A 272 -53.08 57.78 -0.78
N MET A 273 -52.80 58.06 0.49
CA MET A 273 -51.59 57.63 1.18
C MET A 273 -50.34 57.84 0.31
N CYS A 274 -49.85 59.08 0.37
CA CYS A 274 -48.43 59.43 0.37
C CYS A 274 -47.55 58.70 -0.68
N PHE A 275 -47.62 59.11 -1.94
CA PHE A 275 -46.57 58.81 -2.93
C PHE A 275 -45.95 60.09 -3.49
N LYS A 276 -44.74 60.39 -3.00
CA LYS A 276 -43.58 60.83 -3.79
C LYS A 276 -42.34 60.86 -2.89
N ILE A 277 -41.69 59.70 -2.75
CA ILE A 277 -40.25 59.59 -2.51
C ILE A 277 -39.71 58.63 -3.59
N PRO A 278 -38.71 59.00 -4.41
CA PRO A 278 -38.23 58.19 -5.54
C PRO A 278 -37.49 56.89 -5.17
N ASP A 279 -37.28 56.59 -3.89
CA ASP A 279 -36.37 55.51 -3.48
C ASP A 279 -37.03 54.12 -3.38
N VAL A 280 -38.37 54.05 -3.35
CA VAL A 280 -39.10 52.77 -3.22
C VAL A 280 -39.25 52.06 -4.57
N VAL A 281 -39.31 52.79 -5.70
CA VAL A 281 -39.50 52.20 -7.04
C VAL A 281 -38.27 51.42 -7.51
N ILE A 282 -37.07 51.89 -7.16
CA ILE A 282 -35.81 51.21 -7.50
C ILE A 282 -35.66 49.92 -6.68
N LEU A 283 -36.02 49.95 -5.40
CA LEU A 283 -36.03 48.78 -4.53
C LEU A 283 -37.05 47.72 -4.98
N VAL A 284 -38.22 48.13 -5.46
CA VAL A 284 -39.26 47.21 -5.96
C VAL A 284 -38.87 46.57 -7.30
N LEU A 285 -38.18 47.29 -8.20
CA LEU A 285 -37.68 46.73 -9.46
C LEU A 285 -36.54 45.73 -9.23
N ILE A 286 -35.59 46.05 -8.34
CA ILE A 286 -34.49 45.14 -7.98
C ILE A 286 -35.02 43.88 -7.27
N LEU A 287 -36.01 44.03 -6.38
CA LEU A 287 -36.65 42.88 -5.74
C LEU A 287 -37.39 41.99 -6.74
N PHE A 288 -38.05 42.57 -7.75
CA PHE A 288 -38.78 41.82 -8.77
C PHE A 288 -37.83 41.05 -9.71
N ASP A 289 -36.73 41.67 -10.15
CA ASP A 289 -35.71 41.01 -10.97
C ASP A 289 -34.99 39.89 -10.19
N LEU A 290 -34.66 40.12 -8.91
CA LEU A 290 -34.09 39.07 -8.04
C LEU A 290 -35.09 37.95 -7.77
N GLN A 291 -36.40 38.24 -7.73
CA GLN A 291 -37.44 37.22 -7.58
C GLN A 291 -37.57 36.36 -8.84
N LEU A 292 -37.47 36.97 -10.03
CA LEU A 292 -37.47 36.29 -11.32
C LEU A 292 -36.24 35.41 -11.49
N GLU A 293 -35.04 35.93 -11.18
CA GLU A 293 -33.80 35.15 -11.19
C GLU A 293 -33.88 33.98 -10.20
N ARG A 294 -34.42 34.20 -8.99
CA ARG A 294 -34.60 33.13 -7.99
C ARG A 294 -35.58 32.06 -8.46
N ASP A 295 -36.68 32.44 -9.10
CA ASP A 295 -37.67 31.49 -9.61
C ASP A 295 -37.14 30.70 -10.83
N GLU A 296 -36.34 31.35 -11.69
CA GLU A 296 -35.66 30.70 -12.81
C GLU A 296 -34.53 29.76 -12.36
N LEU A 297 -33.76 30.16 -11.34
CA LEU A 297 -32.74 29.32 -10.71
C LEU A 297 -33.39 28.14 -9.98
N SER A 298 -34.48 28.37 -9.25
CA SER A 298 -35.22 27.33 -8.54
C SER A 298 -35.82 26.28 -9.48
N LYS A 299 -36.12 26.65 -10.73
CA LYS A 299 -36.62 25.72 -11.76
C LYS A 299 -35.49 25.02 -12.52
N SER A 300 -34.37 25.69 -12.78
CA SER A 300 -33.28 25.16 -13.61
C SER A 300 -32.30 24.27 -12.86
N VAL A 301 -32.07 24.52 -11.57
CA VAL A 301 -31.12 23.73 -10.75
C VAL A 301 -31.55 22.26 -10.63
N PRO A 302 -32.82 21.91 -10.32
CA PRO A 302 -33.26 20.51 -10.27
C PRO A 302 -33.10 19.79 -11.61
N GLN A 303 -33.36 20.48 -12.74
CA GLN A 303 -33.21 19.88 -14.07
C GLN A 303 -31.75 19.58 -14.42
N ARG A 304 -30.81 20.46 -14.07
CA ARG A 304 -29.37 20.20 -14.27
C ARG A 304 -28.88 19.07 -13.37
N ILE A 305 -29.33 19.03 -12.12
CA ILE A 305 -28.98 17.95 -11.19
C ILE A 305 -29.48 16.62 -11.73
N GLN A 306 -30.74 16.56 -12.21
CA GLN A 306 -31.30 15.34 -12.79
C GLN A 306 -30.52 14.90 -14.05
N SER A 307 -30.22 15.83 -14.96
CA SER A 307 -29.44 15.52 -16.17
C SER A 307 -28.05 14.96 -15.84
N VAL A 308 -27.36 15.51 -14.83
CA VAL A 308 -26.05 15.02 -14.40
C VAL A 308 -26.17 13.67 -13.68
N GLN A 309 -27.24 13.46 -12.91
CA GLN A 309 -27.52 12.16 -12.28
C GLN A 309 -27.78 11.08 -13.32
N ASP A 310 -28.63 11.34 -14.31
CA ASP A 310 -28.96 10.39 -15.38
C ASP A 310 -27.69 10.01 -16.20
N GLU A 311 -26.85 10.99 -16.55
CA GLU A 311 -25.56 10.74 -17.21
C GLU A 311 -24.60 9.92 -16.33
N THR A 312 -24.57 10.18 -15.02
CA THR A 312 -23.72 9.44 -14.08
C THR A 312 -24.20 8.00 -13.92
N GLU A 313 -25.51 7.77 -13.84
CA GLU A 313 -26.11 6.44 -13.76
C GLU A 313 -25.85 5.61 -15.01
N ASP A 314 -25.89 6.22 -16.20
CA ASP A 314 -25.52 5.55 -17.44
C ASP A 314 -24.02 5.18 -17.49
N VAL A 315 -23.14 6.03 -16.98
CA VAL A 315 -21.70 5.71 -16.84
C VAL A 315 -21.48 4.56 -15.87
N ILE A 316 -22.17 4.55 -14.71
CA ILE A 316 -22.11 3.45 -13.75
C ILE A 316 -22.57 2.15 -14.40
N ARG A 317 -23.70 2.16 -15.12
CA ARG A 317 -24.23 0.97 -15.80
C ARG A 317 -23.26 0.43 -16.87
N GLN A 318 -22.57 1.31 -17.60
CA GLN A 318 -21.53 0.91 -18.54
C GLN A 318 -20.31 0.28 -17.85
N LEU A 319 -19.90 0.83 -16.71
CA LEU A 319 -18.79 0.28 -15.92
C LEU A 319 -19.14 -1.09 -15.34
N GLU A 320 -20.35 -1.26 -14.82
CA GLU A 320 -20.85 -2.54 -14.31
C GLU A 320 -20.88 -3.61 -15.41
N SER A 321 -21.37 -3.28 -16.61
CA SER A 321 -21.36 -4.20 -17.75
C SER A 321 -19.94 -4.61 -18.18
N LYS A 322 -18.99 -3.66 -18.20
CA LYS A 322 -17.57 -3.95 -18.48
C LYS A 322 -16.94 -4.82 -17.40
N LEU A 323 -17.27 -4.56 -16.13
CA LEU A 323 -16.78 -5.33 -14.99
C LEU A 323 -17.30 -6.77 -15.05
N GLN A 324 -18.58 -6.97 -15.38
CA GLN A 324 -19.16 -8.30 -15.58
C GLN A 324 -18.48 -9.05 -16.73
N THR A 325 -18.26 -8.38 -17.88
CA THR A 325 -17.57 -8.98 -19.03
C THR A 325 -16.13 -9.41 -18.69
N LEU A 326 -15.43 -8.63 -17.86
CA LEU A 326 -14.09 -8.98 -17.38
C LEU A 326 -14.12 -10.15 -16.39
N ALA A 327 -15.12 -10.20 -15.51
CA ALA A 327 -15.31 -11.31 -14.59
C ALA A 327 -15.55 -12.64 -15.34
N ASP A 328 -16.45 -12.63 -16.33
CA ASP A 328 -16.74 -13.82 -17.15
C ASP A 328 -15.50 -14.31 -17.92
N ARG A 329 -14.67 -13.37 -18.43
CA ARG A 329 -13.40 -13.70 -19.09
C ARG A 329 -12.39 -14.32 -18.13
N LEU A 330 -12.29 -13.78 -16.92
CA LEU A 330 -11.39 -14.30 -15.89
C LEU A 330 -11.77 -15.72 -15.50
N GLU A 331 -13.07 -15.97 -15.24
CA GLU A 331 -13.60 -17.28 -14.91
C GLU A 331 -13.33 -18.30 -16.02
N LYS A 332 -13.51 -17.90 -17.29
CA LYS A 332 -13.16 -18.73 -18.45
C LYS A 332 -11.67 -19.06 -18.52
N THR A 333 -10.80 -18.09 -18.27
CA THR A 333 -9.34 -18.34 -18.26
C THR A 333 -8.90 -19.22 -17.10
N GLN A 334 -9.53 -19.08 -15.93
CA GLN A 334 -9.26 -19.93 -14.78
C GLN A 334 -9.67 -21.39 -15.06
N ALA A 335 -10.87 -21.60 -15.62
CA ALA A 335 -11.32 -22.93 -16.03
C ALA A 335 -10.40 -23.57 -17.09
N GLN A 336 -9.88 -22.77 -18.03
CA GLN A 336 -8.89 -23.25 -19.02
C GLN A 336 -7.56 -23.64 -18.36
N LEU A 337 -7.09 -22.86 -17.39
CA LEU A 337 -5.88 -23.17 -16.62
C LEU A 337 -6.06 -24.46 -15.82
N ASP A 338 -7.17 -24.60 -15.09
CA ASP A 338 -7.46 -25.78 -14.27
C ASP A 338 -7.56 -27.06 -15.12
N ALA A 339 -8.10 -26.95 -16.34
CA ALA A 339 -8.12 -28.06 -17.30
C ALA A 339 -6.72 -28.47 -17.78
N VAL A 340 -5.83 -27.50 -18.01
CA VAL A 340 -4.43 -27.76 -18.40
C VAL A 340 -3.63 -28.35 -17.23
N LEU A 341 -3.84 -27.86 -16.01
CA LEU A 341 -3.20 -28.38 -14.80
C LEU A 341 -3.61 -29.81 -14.47
N SER A 342 -4.82 -30.22 -14.88
CA SER A 342 -5.35 -31.57 -14.66
C SER A 342 -4.95 -32.58 -15.75
N ALA A 343 -4.25 -32.15 -16.80
CA ALA A 343 -3.81 -33.04 -17.88
C ALA A 343 -2.64 -33.93 -17.42
N PRO A 344 -2.72 -35.27 -17.60
CA PRO A 344 -1.78 -36.22 -16.98
C PRO A 344 -0.35 -36.25 -17.56
N ASN A 345 -0.08 -35.48 -18.63
CA ASN A 345 1.22 -35.46 -19.33
C ASN A 345 1.99 -34.15 -19.15
N LEU A 346 1.66 -33.33 -18.15
CA LEU A 346 2.34 -32.06 -17.90
C LEU A 346 3.59 -32.24 -17.02
N ASP A 347 4.72 -31.67 -17.45
CA ASP A 347 5.92 -31.54 -16.63
C ASP A 347 5.72 -30.45 -15.57
N HIS A 348 5.41 -30.86 -14.34
CA HIS A 348 5.19 -29.97 -13.21
C HIS A 348 6.41 -29.12 -12.82
N THR A 349 7.62 -29.55 -13.16
CA THR A 349 8.86 -28.80 -12.86
C THR A 349 9.03 -27.63 -13.82
N ALA A 350 8.88 -27.84 -15.13
CA ALA A 350 8.90 -26.77 -16.12
C ALA A 350 7.77 -25.74 -15.90
N LEU A 351 6.59 -26.22 -15.48
CA LEU A 351 5.44 -25.35 -15.17
C LEU A 351 5.68 -24.45 -13.95
N THR A 352 6.28 -25.01 -12.89
CA THR A 352 6.61 -24.25 -11.66
C THR A 352 7.64 -23.15 -11.96
N GLU A 353 8.58 -23.41 -12.86
CA GLU A 353 9.55 -22.40 -13.31
C GLU A 353 8.87 -21.28 -14.12
N VAL A 354 7.93 -21.61 -15.00
CA VAL A 354 7.16 -20.61 -15.77
C VAL A 354 6.23 -19.79 -14.86
N MET A 355 5.58 -20.43 -13.88
CA MET A 355 4.77 -19.73 -12.87
C MET A 355 5.62 -18.78 -12.03
N ASN A 356 6.80 -19.20 -11.58
CA ASN A 356 7.71 -18.35 -10.81
C ASN A 356 8.24 -17.17 -11.65
N LYS A 357 8.51 -17.38 -12.94
CA LYS A 357 8.88 -16.30 -13.89
C LYS A 357 7.72 -15.33 -14.14
N ALA A 358 6.47 -15.79 -14.19
CA ALA A 358 5.29 -14.95 -14.36
C ALA A 358 4.88 -14.20 -13.08
N GLN A 359 5.21 -14.72 -11.88
CA GLN A 359 4.91 -14.10 -10.59
C GLN A 359 5.60 -12.73 -10.40
N VAL A 360 6.82 -12.58 -10.93
CA VAL A 360 7.63 -11.36 -10.81
C VAL A 360 6.98 -10.14 -11.51
N PRO A 361 6.61 -10.21 -12.81
CA PRO A 361 5.94 -9.10 -13.48
C PRO A 361 4.54 -8.80 -12.90
N LEU A 362 3.82 -9.82 -12.41
CA LEU A 362 2.54 -9.64 -11.72
C LEU A 362 2.69 -8.82 -10.43
N LYS A 363 3.70 -9.11 -9.60
CA LYS A 363 3.97 -8.33 -8.39
C LYS A 363 4.35 -6.88 -8.72
N HIS A 364 5.09 -6.65 -9.80
CA HIS A 364 5.47 -5.32 -10.25
C HIS A 364 4.26 -4.52 -10.77
N LEU A 365 3.37 -5.15 -11.55
CA LEU A 365 2.13 -4.53 -12.01
C LEU A 365 1.18 -4.19 -10.85
N THR A 366 1.06 -5.07 -9.85
CA THR A 366 0.26 -4.82 -8.65
C THR A 366 0.82 -3.65 -7.82
N TYR A 367 2.14 -3.51 -7.74
CA TYR A 367 2.80 -2.37 -7.09
C TYR A 367 2.58 -1.06 -7.86
N ILE A 368 2.66 -1.07 -9.20
CA ILE A 368 2.35 0.11 -10.00
C ILE A 368 0.87 0.51 -9.85
N ALA A 369 -0.04 -0.46 -9.85
CA ALA A 369 -1.46 -0.21 -9.68
C ALA A 369 -1.80 0.37 -8.30
N SER A 370 -1.12 -0.08 -7.22
CA SER A 370 -1.33 0.49 -5.88
C SER A 370 -0.79 1.91 -5.77
N VAL A 371 0.35 2.22 -6.39
CA VAL A 371 0.90 3.58 -6.45
C VAL A 371 -0.03 4.53 -7.21
N PHE A 372 -0.59 4.09 -8.35
CA PHE A 372 -1.57 4.89 -9.10
C PHE A 372 -2.86 5.11 -8.29
N LYS A 373 -3.36 4.09 -7.59
CA LYS A 373 -4.59 4.18 -6.79
C LYS A 373 -4.44 5.13 -5.60
N ILE A 374 -3.26 5.16 -4.97
CA ILE A 374 -2.92 6.10 -3.88
C ILE A 374 -2.89 7.55 -4.42
N ASN A 375 -2.27 7.78 -5.57
CA ASN A 375 -2.21 9.13 -6.17
C ASN A 375 -3.59 9.65 -6.60
N THR A 376 -4.46 8.80 -7.14
CA THR A 376 -5.83 9.21 -7.49
C THR A 376 -6.72 9.49 -6.28
N CYS A 377 -6.56 8.75 -5.18
CA CYS A 377 -7.27 9.04 -3.93
C CYS A 377 -6.79 10.36 -3.29
N PHE A 378 -5.49 10.65 -3.35
CA PHE A 378 -4.93 11.88 -2.79
C PHE A 378 -5.48 13.14 -3.50
N CYS A 379 -5.71 13.07 -4.81
CA CYS A 379 -6.31 14.17 -5.57
C CYS A 379 -7.80 14.39 -5.25
N LEU A 380 -8.57 13.34 -4.93
CA LEU A 380 -10.00 13.45 -4.61
C LEU A 380 -10.25 13.94 -3.18
N GLN A 381 -9.33 13.67 -2.25
CA GLN A 381 -9.50 13.96 -0.82
C GLN A 381 -9.09 15.39 -0.43
N GLU A 382 -8.30 16.09 -1.27
CA GLU A 382 -7.86 17.46 -1.00
C GLU A 382 -8.77 18.57 -1.56
N ASN A 383 -9.87 18.27 -2.29
CA ASN A 383 -10.71 19.29 -2.95
C ASN A 383 -9.91 20.33 -3.78
N LYS A 384 -8.67 20.02 -4.16
CA LYS A 384 -7.89 20.83 -5.11
C LYS A 384 -8.22 20.32 -6.50
N TRP A 385 -9.14 21.01 -7.17
CA TRP A 385 -9.18 20.99 -8.62
C TRP A 385 -7.83 21.48 -9.15
N CYS A 386 -6.95 20.57 -9.53
CA CYS A 386 -5.78 20.88 -10.35
C CYS A 386 -6.22 20.85 -11.82
N PRO A 387 -6.30 21.99 -12.53
CA PRO A 387 -6.65 22.03 -13.95
C PRO A 387 -5.43 21.74 -14.81
N ALA A 388 -4.77 20.61 -14.59
CA ALA A 388 -3.57 20.24 -15.33
C ALA A 388 -3.51 18.73 -15.55
N MET A 389 -4.36 18.21 -16.44
CA MET A 389 -4.03 17.14 -17.40
C MET A 389 -5.19 17.03 -18.41
N LEU A 390 -5.31 18.03 -19.29
CA LEU A 390 -5.88 17.79 -20.61
C LEU A 390 -4.76 17.19 -21.46
N PRO A 391 -4.91 15.96 -22.01
CA PRO A 391 -4.05 15.54 -23.09
C PRO A 391 -4.40 16.40 -24.31
N SER A 392 -3.44 17.24 -24.70
CA SER A 392 -3.46 17.91 -25.99
C SER A 392 -3.73 16.88 -27.09
N ARG A 393 -4.71 17.19 -27.93
CA ARG A 393 -4.94 16.55 -29.23
C ARG A 393 -3.63 16.21 -29.92
N ILE A 394 -3.46 14.93 -30.27
CA ILE A 394 -3.05 14.49 -31.61
C ILE A 394 -3.97 13.33 -31.98
#